data_AF-A0A498JER3-F1
#
_entry.id   AF-A0A498JER3-F1
#
_cell.length_a   1.000
_cell.length_b   1.000
_cell.length_c   1.000
_cell.angle_alpha   90.00
_cell.angle_beta   90.00
_cell.angle_gamma   90.00
#
_symmetry.space_group_name_H-M   'P 1'
#
loop_
_entity.id
_entity.type
_entity.pdbx_description
1 polymer ?
#
loop_
_entity_poly.entity_id
_entity_poly.type
_entity_poly.pdbx_seq_one_letter_code
_entity_poly.pdbx_strand_id
1 'polypeptide(L)'
;MAPKLGISLAFLLSVTLALQFGAEADGIAIYWGQNENEGTLEETCATCNYEYVILAFLPTFGNGQTPMINLAGHCDPYMNGCTGLSSDIKSCQAKGLKVILSIGRGAGSYYLTSKEDARPFRQRLGAILQQPTMPILAVGSFPATKIFLGLPAAGSGFIPVGDLTSKVLPAIKGSSKYGGVMLWSKYQDNYSSSIKSHV
;
A
#
# COMPACT_ATOMS: atom_id res chain seq x y z
N MET A 1 -3.02 -61.29 11.07
CA MET A 1 -4.04 -60.21 11.07
C MET A 1 -3.36 -58.92 10.63
N ALA A 2 -3.68 -58.39 9.45
CA ALA A 2 -3.13 -57.13 8.96
C ALA A 2 -4.03 -55.96 9.43
N PRO A 3 -3.47 -54.83 9.91
CA PRO A 3 -4.30 -53.70 10.30
C PRO A 3 -4.80 -52.99 9.03
N LYS A 4 -6.11 -52.81 8.91
CA LYS A 4 -6.72 -51.97 7.89
C LYS A 4 -6.46 -50.51 8.26
N LEU A 5 -5.69 -49.80 7.45
CA LEU A 5 -5.41 -48.38 7.63
C LEU A 5 -6.65 -47.56 7.22
N GLY A 6 -7.51 -47.25 8.19
CA GLY A 6 -8.66 -46.38 7.98
C GLY A 6 -8.23 -44.92 7.97
N ILE A 7 -7.99 -44.35 6.79
CA ILE A 7 -7.73 -42.92 6.64
C ILE A 7 -9.06 -42.20 6.92
N SER A 8 -9.14 -41.52 8.06
CA SER A 8 -10.34 -40.76 8.46
C SER A 8 -10.58 -39.59 7.50
N LEU A 9 -11.83 -39.40 7.07
CA LEU A 9 -12.24 -38.29 6.20
C LEU A 9 -11.97 -36.92 6.85
N ALA A 10 -11.96 -36.85 8.19
CA ALA A 10 -11.56 -35.67 8.95
C ALA A 10 -10.06 -35.34 8.81
N PHE A 11 -9.22 -36.34 8.55
CA PHE A 11 -7.80 -36.14 8.27
C PHE A 11 -7.57 -35.57 6.86
N LEU A 12 -8.38 -35.99 5.88
CA LEU A 12 -8.38 -35.41 4.53
C LEU A 12 -8.90 -33.96 4.51
N LEU A 13 -9.89 -33.62 5.33
CA LEU A 13 -10.38 -32.23 5.50
C LEU A 13 -9.45 -31.33 6.32
N SER A 14 -8.63 -31.89 7.22
CA SER A 14 -7.63 -31.13 7.98
C SER A 14 -6.44 -30.70 7.10
N VAL A 15 -6.07 -31.53 6.11
CA VAL A 15 -4.95 -31.25 5.20
C VAL A 15 -5.27 -30.11 4.21
N THR A 16 -6.54 -29.84 3.89
CA THR A 16 -6.89 -28.73 2.98
C THR A 16 -6.90 -27.34 3.64
N LEU A 17 -6.94 -27.26 4.98
CA LEU A 17 -7.01 -25.96 5.68
C LEU A 17 -5.61 -25.32 5.93
N ALA A 18 -4.52 -26.03 5.66
CA ALA A 18 -3.17 -25.61 6.01
C ALA A 18 -2.35 -24.96 4.88
N LEU A 19 -2.96 -24.61 3.72
CA LEU A 19 -2.25 -23.95 2.61
C LEU A 19 -3.01 -22.71 2.11
N GLN A 20 -3.35 -21.80 3.03
CA GLN A 20 -3.68 -20.42 2.68
C GLN A 20 -2.66 -19.45 3.28
N PHE A 21 -1.37 -19.76 3.15
CA PHE A 21 -0.38 -18.68 3.16
C PHE A 21 -0.51 -18.00 1.80
N GLY A 22 -1.33 -16.95 1.74
CA GLY A 22 -1.20 -15.99 0.65
C GLY A 22 0.24 -15.52 0.68
N ALA A 23 1.05 -15.92 -0.30
CA ALA A 23 2.35 -15.32 -0.48
C ALA A 23 2.08 -13.82 -0.67
N GLU A 24 2.42 -13.00 0.33
CA GLU A 24 2.54 -11.56 0.14
C GLU A 24 3.51 -11.40 -1.02
N ALA A 25 2.98 -10.95 -2.16
CA ALA A 25 3.78 -10.79 -3.36
C ALA A 25 4.83 -9.71 -3.08
N ASP A 26 6.09 -10.09 -3.23
CA ASP A 26 7.15 -9.10 -3.33
C ASP A 26 6.85 -8.26 -4.58
N GLY A 27 6.89 -6.94 -4.45
CA GLY A 27 6.36 -6.06 -5.50
C GLY A 27 6.81 -4.61 -5.40
N ILE A 28 6.34 -3.80 -6.33
CA ILE A 28 6.60 -2.37 -6.36
C ILE A 28 5.45 -1.64 -5.68
N ALA A 29 5.78 -0.84 -4.67
CA ALA A 29 4.89 0.15 -4.09
C ALA A 29 5.22 1.53 -4.66
N ILE A 30 4.22 2.29 -5.11
CA ILE A 30 4.42 3.63 -5.68
C ILE A 30 3.63 4.68 -4.91
N TYR A 31 4.24 5.83 -4.62
CA TYR A 31 3.53 7.00 -4.11
C TYR A 31 2.84 7.76 -5.24
N TRP A 32 1.57 8.11 -5.03
CA TRP A 32 0.74 8.88 -5.97
C TRP A 32 -0.03 9.98 -5.22
N GLY A 33 -0.26 11.12 -5.88
CA GLY A 33 -1.15 12.18 -5.40
C GLY A 33 -0.46 13.50 -5.09
N GLN A 34 0.82 13.69 -5.42
CA GLN A 34 1.55 14.93 -5.09
C GLN A 34 2.00 15.73 -6.31
N ASN A 35 1.58 15.34 -7.51
CA ASN A 35 1.76 16.13 -8.72
C ASN A 35 0.60 15.89 -9.69
N GLU A 36 -0.09 16.95 -10.11
CA GLU A 36 -1.24 16.87 -11.02
C GLU A 36 -0.90 16.24 -12.38
N ASN A 37 0.37 16.29 -12.79
CA ASN A 37 0.83 15.77 -14.07
C ASN A 37 1.29 14.31 -14.00
N GLU A 38 1.01 13.58 -12.90
CA GLU A 38 1.41 12.17 -12.74
C GLU A 38 0.38 11.16 -13.26
N GLY A 39 -0.69 11.65 -13.88
CA GLY A 39 -1.82 10.86 -14.38
C GLY A 39 -2.82 10.52 -13.28
N THR A 40 -3.96 9.96 -13.67
CA THR A 40 -5.01 9.56 -12.71
C THR A 40 -4.58 8.34 -11.89
N LEU A 41 -5.29 8.09 -10.80
CA LEU A 41 -5.06 6.88 -10.00
C LEU A 41 -5.41 5.62 -10.82
N GLU A 42 -6.50 5.66 -11.60
CA GLU A 42 -6.88 4.56 -12.49
C GLU A 42 -5.78 4.25 -13.53
N GLU A 43 -5.25 5.28 -14.20
CA GLU A 43 -4.15 5.13 -15.18
C GLU A 43 -2.92 4.53 -14.54
N THR A 44 -2.57 4.99 -13.34
CA THR A 44 -1.45 4.48 -12.55
C THR A 44 -1.60 2.98 -12.29
N CYS A 45 -2.77 2.55 -11.82
CA CYS A 45 -3.07 1.14 -11.57
C CYS A 45 -3.18 0.31 -12.86
N ALA A 46 -3.51 0.92 -14.00
CA ALA A 46 -3.59 0.26 -15.29
C ALA A 46 -2.21 -0.04 -15.91
N THR A 47 -1.13 0.56 -15.42
CA THR A 47 0.25 0.23 -15.87
C THR A 47 0.64 -1.22 -15.56
N CYS A 48 -0.05 -1.85 -14.59
CA CYS A 48 0.28 -3.15 -14.02
C CYS A 48 1.68 -3.22 -13.39
N ASN A 49 2.40 -2.11 -13.21
CA ASN A 49 3.78 -2.12 -12.69
C ASN A 49 3.86 -2.19 -11.16
N TYR A 50 2.74 -2.11 -10.47
CA TYR A 50 2.68 -1.95 -9.02
C TYR A 50 1.72 -2.96 -8.41
N GLU A 51 2.08 -3.45 -7.23
CA GLU A 51 1.25 -4.26 -6.35
C GLU A 51 0.60 -3.38 -5.27
N TYR A 52 1.21 -2.23 -4.99
CA TYR A 52 0.74 -1.28 -3.99
C TYR A 52 0.76 0.15 -4.54
N VAL A 53 -0.33 0.89 -4.33
CA VAL A 53 -0.37 2.34 -4.51
C VAL A 53 -0.55 3.00 -3.15
N ILE A 54 0.30 3.98 -2.87
CA ILE A 54 0.28 4.76 -1.64
C ILE A 54 -0.25 6.16 -1.96
N LEU A 55 -1.47 6.46 -1.50
CA LEU A 55 -2.10 7.76 -1.62
C LEU A 55 -1.42 8.75 -0.68
N ALA A 56 -0.71 9.71 -1.25
CA ALA A 56 0.00 10.78 -0.56
C ALA A 56 -0.75 12.10 -0.76
N PHE A 57 -1.29 12.76 0.27
CA PHE A 57 -1.27 12.36 1.69
C PHE A 57 -2.55 12.78 2.44
N LEU A 58 -2.70 12.33 3.69
CA LEU A 58 -3.55 12.94 4.72
C LEU A 58 -2.71 13.84 5.64
N PRO A 59 -2.40 15.10 5.26
CA PRO A 59 -1.49 15.97 6.01
C PRO A 59 -2.18 16.85 7.07
N THR A 60 -3.50 16.74 7.22
CA THR A 60 -4.27 17.54 8.19
C THR A 60 -5.01 16.58 9.08
N PHE A 61 -4.68 16.53 10.37
CA PHE A 61 -5.40 15.75 11.39
C PHE A 61 -4.95 16.13 12.81
N GLY A 62 -5.71 15.71 13.83
CA GLY A 62 -5.38 16.00 15.24
C GLY A 62 -5.62 17.45 15.64
N ASN A 63 -5.47 17.75 16.92
CA ASN A 63 -5.77 19.05 17.53
C ASN A 63 -7.16 19.60 17.15
N GLY A 64 -8.19 18.75 17.16
CA GLY A 64 -9.57 19.11 16.79
C GLY A 64 -9.85 19.33 15.29
N GLN A 65 -8.84 19.26 14.43
CA GLN A 65 -8.98 19.46 12.99
C GLN A 65 -9.80 18.33 12.34
N THR A 66 -10.56 18.67 11.30
CA THR A 66 -11.17 17.68 10.40
C THR A 66 -10.08 17.04 9.55
N PRO A 67 -9.96 15.70 9.49
CA PRO A 67 -8.98 15.06 8.63
C PRO A 67 -9.23 15.41 7.16
N MET A 68 -8.21 15.90 6.47
CA MET A 68 -8.32 16.29 5.07
C MET A 68 -7.16 15.73 4.27
N ILE A 69 -7.49 15.13 3.12
CA ILE A 69 -6.51 14.66 2.15
C ILE A 69 -6.00 15.84 1.34
N ASN A 70 -4.74 15.80 0.92
CA ASN A 70 -4.18 16.72 -0.07
C ASN A 70 -3.63 15.88 -1.21
N LEU A 71 -4.22 16.01 -2.38
CA LEU A 71 -3.79 15.33 -3.60
C LEU A 71 -3.24 16.31 -4.64
N ALA A 72 -2.50 17.34 -4.19
CA ALA A 72 -2.01 18.41 -5.05
C ALA A 72 -3.13 19.00 -5.93
N GLY A 73 -2.95 19.04 -7.25
CA GLY A 73 -3.94 19.54 -8.21
C GLY A 73 -4.97 18.51 -8.68
N HIS A 74 -4.94 17.26 -8.20
CA HIS A 74 -5.86 16.21 -8.69
C HIS A 74 -7.32 16.47 -8.33
N CYS A 75 -7.59 16.99 -7.13
CA CYS A 75 -8.94 17.31 -6.68
C CYS A 75 -8.92 18.24 -5.46
N ASP A 76 -10.00 19.00 -5.28
CA ASP A 76 -10.20 19.85 -4.10
C ASP A 76 -11.03 19.11 -3.01
N PRO A 77 -10.45 18.83 -1.83
CA PRO A 77 -11.16 18.18 -0.73
C PRO A 77 -12.17 19.11 -0.02
N TYR A 78 -12.03 20.44 -0.10
CA TYR A 78 -12.89 21.39 0.64
C TYR A 78 -14.31 21.46 0.07
N MET A 79 -14.48 21.13 -1.22
CA MET A 79 -15.74 21.21 -1.95
C MET A 79 -16.30 19.84 -2.36
N ASN A 80 -15.91 18.76 -1.66
CA ASN A 80 -16.23 17.38 -2.04
C ASN A 80 -15.74 16.98 -3.45
N GLY A 81 -14.72 17.65 -3.98
CA GLY A 81 -14.17 17.42 -5.32
C GLY A 81 -13.42 16.10 -5.48
N CYS A 82 -13.01 15.46 -4.37
CA CYS A 82 -12.28 14.19 -4.38
C CYS A 82 -13.18 12.94 -4.36
N THR A 83 -14.49 13.07 -4.57
CA THR A 83 -15.43 11.94 -4.55
C THR A 83 -15.18 10.90 -5.64
N GLY A 84 -14.67 11.33 -6.81
CA GLY A 84 -14.29 10.46 -7.92
C GLY A 84 -13.20 9.44 -7.56
N LEU A 85 -12.34 9.75 -6.58
CA LEU A 85 -11.26 8.87 -6.12
C LEU A 85 -11.77 7.50 -5.65
N SER A 86 -13.01 7.42 -5.14
CA SER A 86 -13.61 6.14 -4.75
C SER A 86 -13.76 5.17 -5.93
N SER A 87 -14.05 5.68 -7.14
CA SER A 87 -14.15 4.86 -8.35
C SER A 87 -12.77 4.34 -8.75
N ASP A 88 -11.76 5.21 -8.78
CA ASP A 88 -10.40 4.84 -9.15
C ASP A 88 -9.81 3.80 -8.18
N ILE A 89 -10.04 3.96 -6.87
CA ILE A 89 -9.63 2.99 -5.85
C ILE A 89 -10.25 1.61 -6.14
N LYS A 90 -11.54 1.56 -6.50
CA LYS A 90 -12.20 0.29 -6.87
C LYS A 90 -11.60 -0.28 -8.15
N SER A 91 -11.28 0.54 -9.14
CA SER A 91 -10.58 0.09 -10.35
C SER A 91 -9.21 -0.52 -10.04
N CYS A 92 -8.45 0.07 -9.12
CA CYS A 92 -7.18 -0.50 -8.65
C CYS A 92 -7.37 -1.84 -7.91
N GLN A 93 -8.32 -1.89 -6.98
CA GLN A 93 -8.61 -3.09 -6.19
C GLN A 93 -9.13 -4.24 -7.06
N ALA A 94 -9.95 -3.94 -8.08
CA ALA A 94 -10.42 -4.92 -9.06
C ALA A 94 -9.27 -5.53 -9.89
N LYS A 95 -8.13 -4.83 -10.01
CA LYS A 95 -6.90 -5.32 -10.63
C LYS A 95 -5.97 -6.04 -9.64
N GLY A 96 -6.36 -6.15 -8.37
CA GLY A 96 -5.58 -6.81 -7.32
C GLY A 96 -4.58 -5.91 -6.59
N LEU A 97 -4.54 -4.60 -6.90
CA LEU A 97 -3.64 -3.67 -6.22
C LEU A 97 -4.16 -3.34 -4.81
N LYS A 98 -3.24 -3.28 -3.85
CA LYS A 98 -3.51 -2.80 -2.49
C LYS A 98 -3.36 -1.28 -2.47
N VAL A 99 -4.40 -0.57 -2.04
CA VAL A 99 -4.36 0.90 -1.88
C VAL A 99 -4.13 1.25 -0.42
N ILE A 100 -3.08 2.03 -0.15
CA ILE A 100 -2.65 2.43 1.18
C ILE A 100 -2.80 3.95 1.31
N LEU A 101 -3.45 4.43 2.38
CA LEU A 101 -3.48 5.85 2.71
C LEU A 101 -2.24 6.23 3.52
N SER A 102 -1.41 7.15 3.01
CA SER A 102 -0.29 7.70 3.75
C SER A 102 -0.73 8.92 4.56
N ILE A 103 -0.44 8.86 5.86
CA ILE A 103 -0.81 9.90 6.84
C ILE A 103 0.43 10.71 7.19
N GLY A 104 0.31 12.04 7.22
CA GLY A 104 1.43 12.96 7.44
C GLY A 104 2.12 13.40 6.14
N ARG A 105 3.33 13.96 6.23
CA ARG A 105 4.30 14.35 5.17
C ARG A 105 5.35 15.31 5.76
N GLY A 106 6.46 15.60 5.08
CA GLY A 106 7.47 16.55 5.59
C GLY A 106 6.96 17.96 5.97
N ALA A 107 5.79 18.39 5.48
CA ALA A 107 5.16 19.67 5.83
C ALA A 107 3.65 19.55 6.08
N GLY A 108 3.15 19.89 7.27
CA GLY A 108 1.71 19.88 7.57
C GLY A 108 1.42 20.24 9.04
N SER A 109 0.13 20.38 9.37
CA SER A 109 -0.33 20.64 10.74
C SER A 109 -0.99 19.37 11.27
N TYR A 110 -0.16 18.43 11.71
CA TYR A 110 -0.66 17.16 12.19
C TYR A 110 0.16 16.63 13.37
N TYR A 111 -0.51 16.39 14.48
CA TYR A 111 0.05 15.78 15.68
C TYR A 111 -1.11 15.39 16.59
N LEU A 112 -0.90 14.38 17.43
CA LEU A 112 -1.84 13.99 18.48
C LEU A 112 -1.24 14.37 19.82
N THR A 113 -1.89 15.25 20.57
CA THR A 113 -1.36 15.74 21.86
C THR A 113 -1.78 14.90 23.05
N SER A 114 -2.82 14.06 22.91
CA SER A 114 -3.35 13.22 23.98
C SER A 114 -4.20 12.06 23.42
N LYS A 115 -4.57 11.12 24.29
CA LYS A 115 -5.53 10.05 23.95
C LYS A 115 -6.91 10.63 23.61
N GLU A 116 -7.27 11.73 24.27
CA GLU A 116 -8.51 12.46 24.05
C GLU A 116 -8.53 13.09 22.66
N ASP A 117 -7.42 13.69 22.22
CA ASP A 117 -7.26 14.25 20.87
C ASP A 117 -7.23 13.17 19.77
N ALA A 118 -6.69 11.99 20.10
CA ALA A 118 -6.71 10.83 19.21
C ALA A 118 -8.12 10.27 18.97
N ARG A 119 -9.09 10.53 19.86
CA ARG A 119 -10.43 9.91 19.79
C ARG A 119 -11.27 10.43 18.62
N PRO A 120 -11.43 11.75 18.39
CA PRO A 120 -12.08 12.25 17.19
C PRO A 120 -11.37 11.83 15.91
N PHE A 121 -10.03 11.84 15.91
CA PHE A 121 -9.24 11.39 14.76
C PHE A 121 -9.54 9.92 14.44
N ARG A 122 -9.50 9.03 15.44
CA ARG A 122 -9.84 7.61 15.30
C ARG A 122 -11.26 7.40 14.76
N GLN A 123 -12.25 8.14 15.28
CA GLN A 123 -13.64 8.02 14.83
C GLN A 123 -13.81 8.47 13.38
N ARG A 124 -13.22 9.60 13.01
CA ARG A 124 -13.29 10.14 11.65
C ARG A 124 -12.54 9.26 10.66
N LEU A 125 -11.35 8.79 11.01
CA LEU A 125 -10.61 7.82 10.20
C LEU A 125 -11.36 6.50 10.06
N GLY A 126 -11.94 5.98 11.15
CA GLY A 126 -12.80 4.81 11.13
C GLY A 126 -13.98 4.98 10.17
N ALA A 127 -14.69 6.11 10.25
CA ALA A 127 -15.79 6.43 9.34
C ALA A 127 -15.34 6.54 7.88
N ILE A 128 -14.17 7.12 7.59
CA ILE A 128 -13.57 7.14 6.25
C ILE A 128 -13.32 5.71 5.75
N LEU A 129 -12.79 4.84 6.61
CA LEU A 129 -12.47 3.45 6.29
C LEU A 129 -13.71 2.52 6.23
N GLN A 130 -14.84 2.91 6.83
CA GLN A 130 -16.09 2.14 6.92
C GLN A 130 -17.18 2.60 5.94
N GLN A 131 -16.88 3.55 5.04
CA GLN A 131 -17.77 3.83 3.90
C GLN A 131 -17.93 2.55 3.04
N PRO A 132 -19.11 2.29 2.45
CA PRO A 132 -19.61 0.95 2.10
C PRO A 132 -18.89 0.18 0.98
N THR A 133 -17.61 0.45 0.71
CA THR A 133 -16.76 -0.39 -0.16
C THR A 133 -15.43 -0.83 0.46
N MET A 134 -15.38 -1.13 1.76
CA MET A 134 -14.24 -1.84 2.36
C MET A 134 -14.69 -2.75 3.53
N PRO A 135 -14.61 -4.09 3.41
CA PRO A 135 -14.64 -4.97 4.55
C PRO A 135 -13.20 -5.22 5.04
N ILE A 136 -12.71 -4.46 6.02
CA ILE A 136 -11.59 -4.92 6.88
C ILE A 136 -11.86 -4.50 8.33
N LEU A 137 -12.33 -5.45 9.13
CA LEU A 137 -12.33 -5.38 10.59
C LEU A 137 -11.75 -6.68 11.13
N ALA A 138 -10.45 -6.64 11.41
CA ALA A 138 -9.84 -7.35 12.52
C ALA A 138 -8.52 -6.64 12.84
N VAL A 139 -8.51 -5.83 13.90
CA VAL A 139 -7.25 -5.42 14.54
C VAL A 139 -6.78 -6.62 15.37
N GLY A 140 -6.25 -7.62 14.68
CA GLY A 140 -5.36 -8.62 15.26
C GLY A 140 -3.94 -8.06 15.26
N SER A 141 -3.11 -8.49 16.21
CA SER A 141 -1.68 -8.17 16.28
C SER A 141 -1.04 -8.28 14.88
N PHE A 142 -0.46 -7.19 14.36
CA PHE A 142 0.27 -7.20 13.10
C PHE A 142 1.76 -7.46 13.39
N PRO A 143 2.28 -8.69 13.28
CA PRO A 143 3.70 -8.85 13.00
C PRO A 143 3.92 -8.32 11.58
N ALA A 144 4.43 -7.10 11.42
CA ALA A 144 4.85 -6.63 10.10
C ALA A 144 6.05 -7.51 9.66
N THR A 145 5.82 -8.39 8.70
CA THR A 145 6.78 -9.43 8.28
C THR A 145 7.62 -9.05 7.07
N LYS A 146 7.31 -7.92 6.41
CA LYS A 146 7.92 -7.49 5.15
C LYS A 146 8.46 -6.05 5.22
N ILE A 147 9.64 -5.84 4.64
CA ILE A 147 10.39 -4.58 4.57
C ILE A 147 10.63 -4.27 3.10
N PHE A 148 10.29 -3.05 2.70
CA PHE A 148 10.50 -2.54 1.35
C PHE A 148 11.76 -1.70 1.29
N LEU A 149 12.53 -1.83 0.21
CA LEU A 149 13.62 -0.92 -0.10
C LEU A 149 13.03 0.38 -0.70
N GLY A 150 13.01 1.45 0.08
CA GLY A 150 12.57 2.77 -0.38
C GLY A 150 13.63 3.47 -1.22
N LEU A 151 13.27 3.86 -2.44
CA LEU A 151 14.14 4.55 -3.39
C LEU A 151 13.44 5.74 -4.03
N PRO A 152 14.18 6.82 -4.34
CA PRO A 152 13.67 7.83 -5.25
C PRO A 152 13.64 7.26 -6.68
N ALA A 153 12.58 7.56 -7.42
CA ALA A 153 12.48 7.19 -8.83
C ALA A 153 13.46 8.00 -9.71
N ALA A 154 13.87 9.19 -9.24
CA ALA A 154 14.88 10.03 -9.89
C ALA A 154 15.60 10.96 -8.88
N GLY A 155 16.72 11.56 -9.29
CA GLY A 155 17.41 12.58 -8.50
C GLY A 155 18.42 12.03 -7.50
N SER A 156 18.61 12.72 -6.36
CA SER A 156 19.60 12.35 -5.34
C SER A 156 19.19 11.07 -4.59
N GLY A 157 20.13 10.15 -4.42
CA GLY A 157 19.86 8.83 -3.81
C GLY A 157 19.31 7.79 -4.80
N PHE A 158 19.16 8.16 -6.07
CA PHE A 158 18.78 7.22 -7.13
C PHE A 158 19.88 6.16 -7.34
N ILE A 159 19.45 4.91 -7.51
CA ILE A 159 20.33 3.78 -7.84
C ILE A 159 20.09 3.41 -9.31
N PRO A 160 21.10 3.45 -10.19
CA PRO A 160 20.94 3.02 -11.58
C PRO A 160 20.41 1.58 -11.68
N VAL A 161 19.57 1.29 -12.68
CA VAL A 161 18.93 -0.02 -12.85
C VAL A 161 19.95 -1.16 -12.79
N GLY A 162 21.07 -1.03 -13.51
CA GLY A 162 22.12 -2.05 -13.54
C GLY A 162 22.72 -2.32 -12.16
N ASP A 163 22.94 -1.30 -11.34
CA ASP A 163 23.46 -1.47 -9.99
C ASP A 163 22.40 -2.05 -9.03
N LEU A 164 21.15 -1.61 -9.15
CA LEU A 164 20.05 -2.15 -8.35
C LEU A 164 19.90 -3.65 -8.61
N THR A 165 19.82 -4.07 -9.88
CA THR A 165 19.52 -5.46 -10.25
C THR A 165 20.70 -6.40 -10.09
N SER A 166 21.95 -5.93 -10.28
CA SER A 166 23.13 -6.79 -10.21
C SER A 166 23.82 -6.81 -8.84
N LYS A 167 23.67 -5.76 -8.01
CA LYS A 167 24.40 -5.63 -6.74
C LYS A 167 23.49 -5.62 -5.52
N VAL A 168 22.39 -4.86 -5.58
CA VAL A 168 21.55 -4.61 -4.39
C VAL A 168 20.49 -5.68 -4.21
N LEU A 169 19.62 -5.90 -5.21
CA LEU A 169 18.52 -6.85 -5.12
C LEU A 169 19.01 -8.28 -4.82
N PRO A 170 20.07 -8.81 -5.45
CA PRO A 170 20.57 -10.15 -5.13
C PRO A 170 20.99 -10.31 -3.66
N ALA A 171 21.48 -9.24 -3.02
CA ALA A 171 21.92 -9.27 -1.63
C ALA A 171 20.75 -9.27 -0.63
N ILE A 172 19.62 -8.64 -0.98
CA ILE A 172 18.49 -8.46 -0.05
C ILE A 172 17.33 -9.43 -0.28
N LYS A 173 17.16 -9.93 -1.52
CA LYS A 173 16.05 -10.83 -1.90
C LYS A 173 16.06 -12.19 -1.19
N GLY A 174 17.23 -12.65 -0.73
CA GLY A 174 17.33 -13.90 0.04
C GLY A 174 16.69 -13.82 1.44
N SER A 175 16.33 -12.62 1.91
CA SER A 175 15.68 -12.42 3.20
C SER A 175 14.20 -12.75 3.14
N SER A 176 13.70 -13.56 4.09
CA SER A 176 12.26 -13.80 4.26
C SER A 176 11.46 -12.52 4.59
N LYS A 177 12.15 -11.46 5.00
CA LYS A 177 11.57 -10.15 5.28
C LYS A 177 11.59 -9.19 4.09
N TYR A 178 12.23 -9.52 2.97
CA TYR A 178 12.15 -8.66 1.79
C TYR A 178 10.72 -8.66 1.27
N GLY A 179 10.14 -7.47 1.06
CA GLY A 179 8.78 -7.29 0.55
C GLY A 179 8.70 -6.58 -0.80
N GLY A 180 9.83 -6.10 -1.33
CA GLY A 180 9.87 -5.40 -2.60
C GLY A 180 10.56 -4.04 -2.56
N VAL A 181 10.22 -3.20 -3.53
CA VAL A 181 10.77 -1.84 -3.71
C VAL A 181 9.63 -0.83 -3.56
N MET A 182 9.90 0.26 -2.84
CA MET A 182 8.98 1.39 -2.73
C MET A 182 9.58 2.58 -3.46
N LEU A 183 8.82 3.21 -4.35
CA LEU A 183 9.28 4.32 -5.18
C LEU A 183 8.58 5.62 -4.81
N TRP A 184 9.40 6.67 -4.63
CA TRP A 184 8.95 8.06 -4.58
C TRP A 184 9.36 8.77 -5.88
N SER A 185 8.45 9.15 -6.78
CA SER A 185 6.99 8.93 -6.80
C SER A 185 6.52 8.72 -8.24
N LYS A 186 5.21 8.48 -8.45
CA LYS A 186 4.63 8.21 -9.77
C LYS A 186 4.95 9.29 -10.81
N TYR A 187 5.00 10.56 -10.40
CA TYR A 187 5.38 11.67 -11.28
C TYR A 187 6.71 11.47 -12.01
N GLN A 188 7.69 10.86 -11.34
CA GLN A 188 9.05 10.67 -11.87
C GLN A 188 9.27 9.25 -12.40
N ASP A 189 8.24 8.40 -12.37
CA ASP A 189 8.43 6.99 -12.57
C ASP A 189 8.48 6.59 -14.05
N ASN A 190 9.69 6.47 -14.56
CA ASN A 190 10.06 5.66 -15.73
C ASN A 190 10.94 4.46 -15.33
N TYR A 191 11.04 4.20 -14.02
CA TYR A 191 12.01 3.30 -13.42
C TYR A 191 11.40 1.92 -13.13
N SER A 192 10.16 1.89 -12.64
CA SER A 192 9.45 0.67 -12.25
C SER A 192 9.38 -0.37 -13.36
N SER A 193 9.08 0.04 -14.60
CA SER A 193 9.03 -0.85 -15.76
C SER A 193 10.36 -1.57 -16.02
N SER A 194 11.49 -0.95 -15.68
CA SER A 194 12.83 -1.50 -15.90
C SER A 194 13.26 -2.49 -14.80
N ILE A 195 12.70 -2.35 -13.60
CA ILE A 195 13.07 -3.16 -12.44
C ILE A 195 12.02 -4.24 -12.11
N LYS A 196 10.81 -4.13 -12.66
CA LYS A 196 9.67 -5.00 -12.34
C LYS A 196 9.97 -6.49 -12.42
N SER A 197 10.63 -6.95 -13.48
CA SER A 197 10.99 -8.37 -13.64
C SER A 197 12.06 -8.85 -12.66
N HIS A 198 12.71 -7.91 -11.95
CA HIS A 198 13.79 -8.17 -11.00
C HIS A 198 13.36 -7.98 -9.56
N VAL A 199 12.21 -7.35 -9.28
CA VAL A 199 11.62 -7.18 -7.93
C VAL A 199 10.86 -8.43 -7.55
#